data_AF-A0A2E8D7Y2-F1
#
_entry.id   AF-A0A2E8D7Y2-F1
#
_cell.length_a   1.000
_cell.length_b   1.000
_cell.length_c   1.000
_cell.angle_alpha   90.00
_cell.angle_beta   90.00
_cell.angle_gamma   90.00
#
_symmetry.space_group_name_H-M   'P 1'
#
loop_
_entity.id
_entity.type
_entity.pdbx_description
1 polymer ?
#
loop_
_entity_poly.entity_id
_entity_poly.type
_entity_poly.pdbx_seq_one_letter_code
_entity_poly.pdbx_strand_id
1 'polypeptide(L)'
;MQAMVGRGVAYVEKSFGQGPMDDELGGVCICALACYSHRGDANHPIVQKALARIQESVRDGFKQGAHENYGLGIALLLLGTLDPAPRKEMNALLDEVYKRQHASGAWTYPGDPLGGTSQTQFACLGMWVASRNGINVDQQTVERVCNWLLRVQERSGVFPYKGRTRAALLASNNKRSHPPRCVRRALGACTSAVSYLALSIPRR
;
A
#
# COMPACT_ATOMS: atom_id res chain seq x y z
N MET A 1 21.03 7.31 -15.65
CA MET A 1 19.97 7.07 -14.64
C MET A 1 19.90 8.20 -13.62
N GLN A 2 21.00 8.58 -12.95
CA GLN A 2 20.99 9.63 -11.91
C GLN A 2 20.46 10.99 -12.38
N ALA A 3 20.86 11.47 -13.57
CA ALA A 3 20.35 12.73 -14.13
C ALA A 3 18.83 12.74 -14.36
N MET A 4 18.22 11.58 -14.65
CA MET A 4 16.77 11.46 -14.81
C MET A 4 16.06 11.51 -13.46
N VAL A 5 16.61 10.84 -12.43
CA VAL A 5 16.08 10.89 -11.06
C VAL A 5 16.13 12.32 -10.52
N GLY A 6 17.27 13.01 -10.68
CA GLY A 6 17.42 14.39 -10.24
C GLY A 6 16.44 15.36 -10.88
N ARG A 7 16.17 15.22 -12.20
CA ARG A 7 15.13 16.01 -12.88
C ARG A 7 13.72 15.71 -12.36
N GLY A 8 13.43 14.44 -12.08
CA GLY A 8 12.15 14.02 -11.51
C GLY A 8 11.92 14.63 -10.13
N VAL A 9 12.92 14.57 -9.25
CA VAL A 9 12.83 15.15 -7.90
C VAL A 9 12.72 16.67 -7.97
N ALA A 10 13.49 17.34 -8.84
CA ALA A 10 13.36 18.78 -9.03
C ALA A 10 11.97 19.20 -9.54
N TYR A 11 11.34 18.38 -10.39
CA TYR A 11 9.96 18.61 -10.81
C TYR A 11 8.99 18.47 -9.63
N VAL A 12 9.13 17.42 -8.82
CA VAL A 12 8.32 17.24 -7.60
C VAL A 12 8.49 18.44 -6.67
N GLU A 13 9.72 18.85 -6.36
CA GLU A 13 10.02 20.00 -5.51
C GLU A 13 9.35 21.29 -6.03
N LYS A 14 9.36 21.51 -7.35
CA LYS A 14 8.78 22.70 -7.99
C LYS A 14 7.25 22.69 -8.05
N SER A 15 6.66 21.52 -8.27
CA SER A 15 5.20 21.38 -8.48
C SER A 15 4.43 21.05 -7.19
N PHE A 16 5.13 20.69 -6.12
CA PHE A 16 4.50 20.33 -4.85
C PHE A 16 3.68 21.50 -4.27
N GLY A 17 2.47 21.18 -3.82
CA GLY A 17 1.48 22.15 -3.32
C GLY A 17 0.56 22.71 -4.40
N GLN A 18 0.70 22.29 -5.65
CA GLN A 18 -0.17 22.73 -6.77
C GLN A 18 -1.20 21.67 -7.13
N GLY A 19 -1.02 20.42 -6.71
CA GLY A 19 -1.90 19.30 -7.01
C GLY A 19 -2.99 19.11 -5.95
N PRO A 20 -4.19 18.64 -6.35
CA PRO A 20 -5.30 18.41 -5.42
C PRO A 20 -5.02 17.28 -4.40
N MET A 21 -4.05 16.39 -4.70
CA MET A 21 -3.67 15.27 -3.84
C MET A 21 -2.46 15.59 -2.94
N ASP A 22 -1.83 16.77 -3.07
CA ASP A 22 -0.60 17.10 -2.33
C ASP A 22 -0.85 17.29 -0.83
N ASP A 23 -2.12 17.48 -0.45
CA ASP A 23 -2.60 17.51 0.92
C ASP A 23 -3.33 16.22 1.31
N GLU A 24 -3.31 15.15 0.51
CA GLU A 24 -3.73 13.83 0.98
C GLU A 24 -2.55 13.10 1.63
N LEU A 25 -2.79 12.26 2.63
CA LEU A 25 -1.74 11.53 3.34
C LEU A 25 -0.82 10.77 2.37
N GLY A 26 -1.39 10.07 1.40
CA GLY A 26 -0.62 9.34 0.39
C GLY A 26 0.16 10.24 -0.56
N GLY A 27 -0.46 11.34 -1.01
CA GLY A 27 0.17 12.27 -1.95
C GLY A 27 1.38 12.99 -1.34
N VAL A 28 1.25 13.50 -0.11
CA VAL A 28 2.41 14.12 0.56
C VAL A 28 3.51 13.09 0.86
N CYS A 29 3.14 11.87 1.29
CA CYS A 29 4.11 10.84 1.64
C CYS A 29 4.87 10.30 0.42
N ILE A 30 4.24 10.16 -0.75
CA ILE A 30 4.95 9.67 -1.94
C ILE A 30 5.94 10.71 -2.48
N CYS A 31 5.58 12.00 -2.43
CA CYS A 31 6.49 13.09 -2.78
C CYS A 31 7.66 13.14 -1.80
N ALA A 32 7.39 13.02 -0.49
CA ALA A 32 8.42 12.95 0.53
C ALA A 32 9.35 11.75 0.34
N LEU A 33 8.81 10.56 0.03
CA LEU A 33 9.61 9.36 -0.22
C LEU A 33 10.55 9.56 -1.41
N ALA A 34 10.09 10.19 -2.49
CA ALA A 34 10.92 10.50 -3.65
C ALA A 34 12.05 11.49 -3.31
N CYS A 35 11.74 12.57 -2.60
CA CYS A 35 12.73 13.55 -2.14
C CYS A 35 13.75 12.90 -1.19
N TYR A 36 13.29 12.18 -0.16
CA TYR A 36 14.16 11.54 0.81
C TYR A 36 15.07 10.49 0.16
N SER A 37 14.52 9.61 -0.69
CA SER A 37 15.31 8.56 -1.34
C SER A 37 16.43 9.10 -2.24
N HIS A 38 16.26 10.31 -2.79
CA HIS A 38 17.27 10.92 -3.65
C HIS A 38 18.23 11.85 -2.90
N ARG A 39 17.71 12.65 -1.95
CA ARG A 39 18.46 13.68 -1.24
C ARG A 39 19.10 13.16 0.05
N GLY A 40 18.52 12.15 0.69
CA GLY A 40 18.93 11.62 1.99
C GLY A 40 18.67 12.56 3.16
N ASP A 41 17.94 13.66 2.95
CA ASP A 41 17.72 14.69 3.95
C ASP A 41 16.34 14.58 4.60
N ALA A 42 16.31 14.18 5.86
CA ALA A 42 15.08 14.11 6.65
C ALA A 42 14.50 15.50 6.95
N ASN A 43 15.32 16.56 6.95
CA ASN A 43 14.87 17.93 7.17
C ASN A 43 14.32 18.60 5.90
N HIS A 44 14.31 17.90 4.77
CA HIS A 44 13.74 18.41 3.53
C HIS A 44 12.28 18.87 3.75
N PRO A 45 11.87 20.06 3.27
CA PRO A 45 10.55 20.64 3.60
C PRO A 45 9.36 19.72 3.30
N ILE A 46 9.40 18.99 2.18
CA ILE A 46 8.35 18.04 1.81
C ILE A 46 8.31 16.83 2.77
N VAL A 47 9.49 16.38 3.24
CA VAL A 47 9.58 15.28 4.21
C VAL A 47 9.01 15.71 5.55
N GLN A 48 9.39 16.89 6.03
CA GLN A 48 8.85 17.47 7.27
C GLN A 48 7.33 17.67 7.18
N LYS A 49 6.80 18.12 6.03
CA LYS A 49 5.35 18.23 5.82
C LYS A 49 4.66 16.86 5.87
N ALA A 50 5.26 15.81 5.29
CA ALA A 50 4.72 14.45 5.36
C ALA A 50 4.69 13.93 6.80
N LEU A 51 5.78 14.13 7.55
CA LEU A 51 5.87 13.73 8.97
C LEU A 51 4.82 14.44 9.82
N ALA A 52 4.66 15.75 9.65
CA ALA A 52 3.62 16.52 10.33
C ALA A 52 2.23 15.97 10.01
N ARG A 53 1.95 15.66 8.73
CA ARG A 53 0.66 15.08 8.35
C ARG A 53 0.41 13.69 8.93
N ILE A 54 1.44 12.84 9.01
CA ILE A 54 1.33 11.54 9.67
C ILE A 54 0.98 11.75 11.16
N GLN A 55 1.70 12.64 11.84
CA GLN A 55 1.47 12.94 13.26
C GLN A 55 0.07 13.52 13.52
N GLU A 56 -0.40 14.42 12.66
CA GLU A 56 -1.78 14.92 12.67
C GLU A 56 -2.77 13.76 12.56
N SER A 57 -2.59 12.85 11.59
CA SER A 57 -3.49 11.71 11.39
C SER A 57 -3.49 10.75 12.57
N VAL A 58 -2.33 10.54 13.21
CA VAL A 58 -2.20 9.70 14.42
C VAL A 58 -2.91 10.33 15.62
N ARG A 59 -2.85 11.66 15.77
CA ARG A 59 -3.47 12.40 16.88
C ARG A 59 -4.98 12.57 16.69
N ASP A 60 -5.39 12.98 15.50
CA ASP A 60 -6.74 13.46 15.21
C ASP A 60 -7.63 12.34 14.61
N GLY A 61 -7.01 11.22 14.23
CA GLY A 61 -7.66 10.07 13.61
C GLY A 61 -7.50 10.03 12.09
N PHE A 62 -7.61 8.83 11.53
CA PHE A 62 -7.43 8.61 10.11
C PHE A 62 -8.73 8.83 9.33
N LYS A 63 -8.65 9.62 8.26
CA LYS A 63 -9.78 9.86 7.36
C LYS A 63 -10.24 8.57 6.69
N GLN A 64 -11.53 8.51 6.36
CA GLN A 64 -12.12 7.47 5.54
C GLN A 64 -12.33 8.01 4.13
N GLY A 65 -11.91 7.26 3.12
CA GLY A 65 -11.88 7.76 1.75
C GLY A 65 -11.31 6.76 0.76
N ALA A 66 -11.43 7.08 -0.53
CA ALA A 66 -11.04 6.21 -1.62
C ALA A 66 -9.53 5.94 -1.69
N HIS A 67 -8.71 6.87 -1.21
CA HIS A 67 -7.24 6.82 -1.34
C HIS A 67 -6.52 6.41 -0.06
N GLU A 68 -7.26 6.25 1.04
CA GLU A 68 -6.66 6.20 2.36
C GLU A 68 -5.84 4.92 2.60
N ASN A 69 -6.26 3.76 2.08
CA ASN A 69 -5.46 2.54 2.19
C ASN A 69 -4.13 2.63 1.41
N TYR A 70 -4.11 3.37 0.30
CA TYR A 70 -2.83 3.71 -0.37
C TYR A 70 -1.99 4.60 0.52
N GLY A 71 -2.60 5.64 1.10
CA GLY A 71 -1.95 6.58 2.00
C GLY A 71 -1.29 5.90 3.19
N LEU A 72 -1.97 4.96 3.86
CA LEU A 72 -1.41 4.20 4.97
C LEU A 72 -0.18 3.39 4.56
N GLY A 73 -0.26 2.66 3.44
CA GLY A 73 0.87 1.86 2.93
C GLY A 73 2.07 2.71 2.52
N ILE A 74 1.83 3.86 1.86
CA ILE A 74 2.88 4.80 1.44
C ILE A 74 3.51 5.51 2.65
N ALA A 75 2.72 5.88 3.66
CA ALA A 75 3.23 6.45 4.89
C ALA A 75 4.16 5.44 5.61
N LEU A 76 3.75 4.17 5.71
CA LEU A 76 4.60 3.11 6.28
C LEU A 76 5.91 2.93 5.51
N LEU A 77 5.86 2.98 4.16
CA LEU A 77 7.06 2.98 3.31
C LEU A 77 8.00 4.13 3.65
N LEU A 78 7.48 5.37 3.71
CA LEU A 78 8.28 6.54 4.06
C LEU A 78 8.92 6.36 5.45
N LEU A 79 8.12 6.11 6.48
CA LEU A 79 8.64 6.00 7.85
C LEU A 79 9.67 4.88 7.99
N GLY A 80 9.45 3.74 7.34
CA GLY A 80 10.37 2.62 7.39
C GLY A 80 11.64 2.79 6.57
N THR A 81 11.78 3.87 5.79
CA THR A 81 13.04 4.27 5.14
C THR A 81 13.85 5.26 5.96
N LEU A 82 13.24 5.91 6.95
CA LEU A 82 13.93 6.87 7.83
C LEU A 82 14.80 6.14 8.85
N ASP A 83 15.86 6.82 9.29
CA ASP A 83 16.74 6.34 10.36
C ASP A 83 16.95 7.44 11.43
N PRO A 84 16.47 7.25 12.67
CA PRO A 84 15.69 6.10 13.14
C PRO A 84 14.24 6.11 12.62
N ALA A 85 13.69 4.92 12.38
CA ALA A 85 12.28 4.78 11.99
C ALA A 85 11.33 5.14 13.17
N PRO A 86 10.34 6.03 12.98
CA PRO A 86 9.44 6.47 14.04
C PRO A 86 8.39 5.39 14.37
N ARG A 87 8.76 4.49 15.28
CA ARG A 87 7.98 3.29 15.64
C ARG A 87 6.56 3.58 16.14
N LYS A 88 6.35 4.67 16.88
CA LYS A 88 5.03 5.02 17.44
C LYS A 88 4.02 5.26 16.31
N GLU A 89 4.40 6.08 15.34
CA GLU A 89 3.60 6.42 14.17
C GLU A 89 3.41 5.19 13.27
N MET A 90 4.45 4.37 13.08
CA MET A 90 4.34 3.12 12.34
C MET A 90 3.32 2.16 12.96
N ASN A 91 3.32 1.98 14.29
CA ASN A 91 2.34 1.14 14.97
C ASN A 91 0.92 1.68 14.79
N ALA A 92 0.71 3.00 14.93
CA ALA A 92 -0.61 3.61 14.74
C ALA A 92 -1.15 3.45 13.31
N LEU A 93 -0.28 3.61 12.30
CA LEU A 93 -0.63 3.35 10.89
C LEU A 93 -0.97 1.88 10.67
N LEU A 94 -0.22 0.97 11.29
CA LEU A 94 -0.41 -0.47 11.16
C LEU A 94 -1.73 -0.93 11.81
N ASP A 95 -2.06 -0.41 12.99
CA ASP A 95 -3.35 -0.62 13.64
C ASP A 95 -4.50 -0.18 12.73
N GLU A 96 -4.35 0.95 12.04
CA GLU A 96 -5.35 1.43 11.10
C GLU A 96 -5.45 0.55 9.86
N VAL A 97 -4.33 0.03 9.34
CA VAL A 97 -4.34 -0.98 8.27
C VAL A 97 -5.14 -2.21 8.71
N TYR A 98 -4.96 -2.69 9.93
CA TYR A 98 -5.70 -3.85 10.45
C TYR A 98 -7.19 -3.60 10.56
N LYS A 99 -7.58 -2.45 11.13
CA LYS A 99 -8.99 -2.06 11.27
C LYS A 99 -9.74 -2.01 9.93
N ARG A 100 -9.03 -1.68 8.84
CA ARG A 100 -9.62 -1.54 7.51
C ARG A 100 -9.67 -2.82 6.69
N GLN A 101 -9.10 -3.92 7.17
CA GLN A 101 -9.19 -5.18 6.44
C GLN A 101 -10.63 -5.67 6.45
N HIS A 102 -11.21 -5.89 5.27
CA HIS A 102 -12.54 -6.47 5.16
C HIS A 102 -12.55 -7.93 5.65
N ALA A 103 -13.75 -8.43 5.98
CA ALA A 103 -13.97 -9.84 6.32
C ALA A 103 -13.50 -10.80 5.21
N SER A 104 -13.46 -10.35 3.94
CA SER A 104 -12.91 -11.11 2.83
C SER A 104 -11.39 -11.31 2.92
N GLY A 105 -10.68 -10.51 3.70
CA GLY A 105 -9.22 -10.47 3.83
C GLY A 105 -8.52 -9.41 2.97
N ALA A 106 -9.27 -8.64 2.18
CA ALA A 106 -8.73 -7.61 1.30
C ALA A 106 -8.94 -6.18 1.85
N TRP A 107 -8.30 -5.22 1.18
CA TRP A 107 -8.56 -3.79 1.33
C TRP A 107 -9.13 -3.23 0.03
N THR A 108 -10.02 -2.26 0.13
CA THR A 108 -10.72 -1.70 -1.03
C THR A 108 -11.37 -0.36 -0.71
N TYR A 109 -11.98 0.23 -1.73
CA TYR A 109 -12.77 1.44 -1.63
C TYR A 109 -13.97 1.24 -0.70
N PRO A 110 -14.38 2.28 0.05
CA PRO A 110 -15.61 2.23 0.84
C PRO A 110 -16.80 1.77 -0.01
N GLY A 111 -17.56 0.80 0.52
CA GLY A 111 -18.74 0.25 -0.16
C GLY A 111 -18.46 -0.80 -1.24
N ASP A 112 -17.21 -1.14 -1.56
CA ASP A 112 -16.90 -2.24 -2.48
C ASP A 112 -16.74 -3.57 -1.71
N PRO A 113 -17.62 -4.57 -1.89
CA PRO A 113 -17.54 -5.82 -1.13
C PRO A 113 -16.49 -6.80 -1.67
N LEU A 114 -15.98 -6.61 -2.90
CA LEU A 114 -15.19 -7.63 -3.59
C LEU A 114 -13.71 -7.62 -3.18
N GLY A 115 -13.21 -6.50 -2.65
CA GLY A 115 -11.78 -6.29 -2.45
C GLY A 115 -11.08 -5.71 -3.69
N GLY A 116 -10.04 -4.92 -3.48
CA GLY A 116 -9.26 -4.27 -4.53
C GLY A 116 -7.80 -4.70 -4.47
N THR A 117 -7.29 -5.25 -5.58
CA THR A 117 -5.94 -5.81 -5.63
C THR A 117 -4.87 -4.75 -5.39
N SER A 118 -5.03 -3.55 -5.94
CA SER A 118 -4.09 -2.44 -5.77
C SER A 118 -4.09 -1.87 -4.35
N GLN A 119 -5.23 -1.74 -3.68
CA GLN A 119 -5.25 -1.29 -2.27
C GLN A 119 -4.68 -2.36 -1.34
N THR A 120 -5.05 -3.62 -1.59
CA THR A 120 -4.50 -4.78 -0.87
C THR A 120 -2.98 -4.85 -0.99
N GLN A 121 -2.42 -4.51 -2.17
CA GLN A 121 -0.98 -4.42 -2.38
C GLN A 121 -0.30 -3.43 -1.44
N PHE A 122 -0.82 -2.21 -1.32
CA PHE A 122 -0.21 -1.19 -0.47
C PHE A 122 -0.34 -1.53 1.02
N ALA A 123 -1.45 -2.12 1.45
CA ALA A 123 -1.59 -2.64 2.81
C ALA A 123 -0.55 -3.73 3.10
N CYS A 124 -0.39 -4.70 2.20
CA CYS A 124 0.63 -5.76 2.34
C CYS A 124 2.05 -5.20 2.37
N LEU A 125 2.33 -4.21 1.51
CA LEU A 125 3.64 -3.58 1.43
C LEU A 125 3.95 -2.81 2.72
N GLY A 126 2.98 -2.07 3.27
CA GLY A 126 3.12 -1.39 4.56
C GLY A 126 3.40 -2.38 5.71
N MET A 127 2.66 -3.48 5.79
CA MET A 127 2.92 -4.54 6.77
C MET A 127 4.33 -5.13 6.62
N TRP A 128 4.76 -5.40 5.39
CA TRP A 128 6.11 -5.89 5.12
C TRP A 128 7.19 -4.90 5.59
N VAL A 129 7.04 -3.61 5.31
CA VAL A 129 7.97 -2.57 5.78
C VAL A 129 8.02 -2.51 7.32
N ALA A 130 6.88 -2.59 7.99
CA ALA A 130 6.82 -2.64 9.45
C ALA A 130 7.59 -3.85 10.00
N SER A 131 7.38 -5.04 9.43
CA SER A 131 8.12 -6.25 9.79
C SER A 131 9.64 -6.08 9.59
N ARG A 132 10.07 -5.48 8.47
CA ARG A 132 11.48 -5.17 8.20
C ARG A 132 12.11 -4.21 9.21
N ASN A 133 11.29 -3.38 9.84
CA ASN A 133 11.70 -2.49 10.94
C ASN A 133 11.54 -3.14 12.33
N GLY A 134 11.36 -4.47 12.40
CA GLY A 134 11.24 -5.20 13.67
C GLY A 134 9.97 -4.84 14.45
N ILE A 135 8.89 -4.47 13.74
CA ILE A 135 7.55 -4.36 14.32
C ILE A 135 6.82 -5.68 14.06
N ASN A 136 6.18 -6.23 15.09
CA ASN A 136 5.41 -7.46 14.96
C ASN A 136 4.14 -7.20 14.14
N VAL A 137 3.92 -8.01 13.11
CA VAL A 137 2.74 -7.93 12.25
C VAL A 137 1.72 -8.99 12.66
N ASP A 138 0.44 -8.64 12.71
CA ASP A 138 -0.63 -9.59 13.03
C ASP A 138 -0.71 -10.73 12.02
N GLN A 139 -0.45 -11.95 12.49
CA GLN A 139 -0.45 -13.16 11.68
C GLN A 139 -1.83 -13.44 11.07
N GLN A 140 -2.93 -13.20 11.80
CA GLN A 140 -4.27 -13.50 11.29
C GLN A 140 -4.62 -12.60 10.11
N THR A 141 -4.24 -11.33 10.17
CA THR A 141 -4.36 -10.38 9.05
C THR A 141 -3.61 -10.88 7.81
N VAL A 142 -2.38 -11.35 7.98
CA VAL A 142 -1.55 -11.92 6.90
C VAL A 142 -2.22 -13.16 6.30
N GLU A 143 -2.69 -14.09 7.13
CA GLU A 143 -3.37 -15.30 6.67
C GLU A 143 -4.65 -15.00 5.88
N ARG A 144 -5.46 -14.03 6.34
CA ARG A 144 -6.69 -13.62 5.65
C ARG A 144 -6.39 -13.06 4.26
N VAL A 145 -5.36 -12.23 4.11
CA VAL A 145 -4.99 -11.69 2.79
C VAL A 145 -4.36 -12.75 1.89
N CYS A 146 -3.55 -13.66 2.42
CA CYS A 146 -3.06 -14.83 1.67
C CYS A 146 -4.23 -15.63 1.08
N ASN A 147 -5.19 -15.97 1.94
CA ASN A 147 -6.37 -16.72 1.54
C ASN A 147 -7.22 -15.97 0.50
N TRP A 148 -7.35 -14.65 0.63
CA TRP A 148 -8.01 -13.84 -0.39
C TRP A 148 -7.28 -13.90 -1.73
N LEU A 149 -5.97 -13.67 -1.74
CA LEU A 149 -5.12 -13.71 -2.94
C LEU A 149 -5.23 -15.06 -3.67
N LEU A 150 -5.15 -16.18 -2.93
CA LEU A 150 -5.31 -17.52 -3.49
C LEU A 150 -6.69 -17.75 -4.13
N ARG A 151 -7.76 -17.15 -3.58
CA ARG A 151 -9.12 -17.28 -4.14
C ARG A 151 -9.34 -16.44 -5.39
N VAL A 152 -8.67 -15.29 -5.51
CA VAL A 152 -8.88 -14.33 -6.61
C VAL A 152 -7.90 -14.51 -7.76
N GLN A 153 -6.81 -15.25 -7.57
CA GLN A 153 -5.87 -15.55 -8.65
C GLN A 153 -6.57 -16.36 -9.76
N GLU A 154 -6.44 -15.89 -11.01
CA GLU A 154 -6.94 -16.60 -12.17
C GLU A 154 -6.06 -17.81 -12.51
N ARG A 155 -6.60 -18.75 -13.31
CA ARG A 155 -5.85 -19.94 -13.77
C ARG A 155 -4.56 -19.58 -14.53
N SER A 156 -4.54 -18.41 -15.17
CA SER A 156 -3.38 -17.86 -15.87
C SER A 156 -2.27 -17.37 -14.93
N GLY A 157 -2.52 -17.34 -13.62
CA GLY A 157 -1.66 -16.73 -12.60
C GLY A 157 -1.86 -15.22 -12.44
N VAL A 158 -2.71 -14.59 -13.26
CA VAL A 158 -3.03 -13.16 -13.19
C VAL A 158 -3.95 -12.86 -12.01
N PHE A 159 -3.82 -11.67 -11.44
CA PHE A 159 -4.75 -11.17 -10.44
C PHE A 159 -5.61 -10.07 -11.05
N PRO A 160 -6.94 -10.21 -11.02
CA PRO A 160 -7.85 -9.19 -11.53
C PRO A 160 -7.78 -7.93 -10.67
N TYR A 161 -8.18 -6.78 -11.23
CA TYR A 161 -8.19 -5.52 -10.47
C TYR A 161 -9.12 -5.58 -9.24
N LYS A 162 -10.28 -6.23 -9.39
CA LYS A 162 -11.24 -6.49 -8.31
C LYS A 162 -11.27 -7.98 -7.98
N GLY A 163 -11.54 -8.32 -6.72
CA GLY A 163 -11.59 -9.69 -6.20
C GLY A 163 -12.78 -10.53 -6.71
N ARG A 164 -12.96 -10.60 -8.02
CA ARG A 164 -13.90 -11.53 -8.65
C ARG A 164 -13.33 -12.93 -8.47
N THR A 165 -14.02 -13.75 -7.70
CA THR A 165 -13.62 -15.14 -7.49
C THR A 165 -13.76 -15.92 -8.80
N ARG A 166 -13.00 -17.02 -8.91
CA ARG A 166 -13.14 -17.98 -10.01
C ARG A 166 -14.59 -18.42 -10.24
N ALA A 167 -15.35 -18.66 -9.17
CA ALA A 167 -16.76 -19.03 -9.26
C ALA A 167 -17.61 -17.91 -9.90
N ALA A 168 -17.37 -16.65 -9.50
CA ALA A 168 -18.06 -15.49 -10.07
C ALA A 168 -17.71 -15.25 -11.55
N LEU A 169 -16.44 -15.45 -11.94
CA LEU A 169 -16.01 -15.32 -13.33
C LEU A 169 -16.64 -16.39 -14.24
N LEU A 170 -16.69 -17.64 -13.78
CA LEU A 170 -17.33 -18.74 -14.51
C LEU A 170 -18.83 -18.53 -14.66
N ALA A 171 -19.51 -17.97 -13.65
CA ALA A 171 -20.92 -17.58 -13.74
C ALA A 171 -21.15 -16.42 -14.74
N SER A 172 -20.21 -15.48 -14.86
CA SER A 172 -20.28 -14.38 -15.82
C SER A 172 -19.96 -14.76 -17.27
N ASN A 173 -19.14 -15.81 -17.48
CA ASN A 173 -18.74 -16.27 -18.81
C ASN A 173 -19.87 -16.92 -19.63
N ASN A 174 -21.04 -17.15 -19.03
CA ASN A 174 -22.24 -17.53 -19.79
C ASN A 174 -22.89 -16.33 -20.52
N LYS A 175 -22.34 -15.12 -20.37
CA LYS A 175 -22.79 -13.91 -21.06
C LYS A 175 -21.59 -13.02 -21.43
N ARG A 176 -21.04 -13.23 -22.64
CA ARG A 176 -20.29 -12.30 -23.53
C ARG A 176 -18.90 -12.79 -23.95
N SER A 177 -18.69 -12.73 -25.27
CA SER A 177 -17.48 -12.95 -26.03
C SER A 177 -16.69 -11.64 -26.27
N HIS A 178 -15.48 -11.51 -25.70
CA HIS A 178 -14.25 -10.82 -26.21
C HIS A 178 -13.33 -10.34 -25.06
N PRO A 179 -11.98 -10.50 -25.14
CA PRO A 179 -11.06 -10.04 -24.11
C PRO A 179 -10.37 -8.70 -24.48
N PRO A 180 -10.04 -7.82 -23.51
CA PRO A 180 -9.01 -6.82 -23.68
C PRO A 180 -7.65 -7.29 -23.13
N ARG A 181 -6.59 -6.76 -23.77
CA ARG A 181 -5.17 -7.12 -23.62
C ARG A 181 -4.51 -6.47 -22.38
N CYS A 182 -3.49 -7.18 -21.89
CA CYS A 182 -2.31 -6.72 -21.12
C CYS A 182 -2.49 -6.01 -19.76
N VAL A 183 -2.15 -6.73 -18.68
CA VAL A 183 -1.37 -6.21 -17.53
C VAL A 183 -0.41 -7.30 -17.03
N ARG A 184 0.79 -7.39 -17.61
CA ARG A 184 1.91 -8.19 -17.08
C ARG A 184 2.90 -7.23 -16.43
N ARG A 185 2.96 -7.17 -15.09
CA ARG A 185 4.16 -6.96 -14.23
C ARG A 185 3.97 -6.22 -12.89
N ALA A 186 2.80 -5.74 -12.49
CA ALA A 186 2.68 -5.01 -11.21
C ALA A 186 2.58 -5.90 -9.93
N LEU A 187 2.46 -7.22 -10.06
CA LEU A 187 2.03 -8.12 -8.97
C LEU A 187 3.09 -9.06 -8.37
N GLY A 188 4.34 -9.01 -8.86
CA GLY A 188 5.45 -9.75 -8.25
C GLY A 188 5.76 -9.27 -6.82
N ALA A 189 5.50 -8.00 -6.51
CA ALA A 189 5.74 -7.42 -5.19
C ALA A 189 4.75 -7.92 -4.12
N CYS A 190 3.45 -8.07 -4.45
CA CYS A 190 2.46 -8.60 -3.51
C CYS A 190 2.77 -10.04 -3.12
N THR A 191 3.01 -10.89 -4.12
CA THR A 191 3.31 -12.29 -3.89
C THR A 191 4.62 -12.45 -3.14
N SER A 192 5.65 -11.67 -3.44
CA SER A 192 6.93 -11.74 -2.73
C SER A 192 6.82 -11.22 -1.29
N ALA A 193 6.19 -10.07 -1.06
CA ALA A 193 6.02 -9.50 0.29
C ALA A 193 5.16 -10.40 1.18
N VAL A 194 4.05 -10.91 0.66
CA VAL A 194 3.14 -11.81 1.38
C VAL A 194 3.79 -13.19 1.61
N SER A 195 4.47 -13.75 0.62
CA SER A 195 5.20 -15.01 0.79
C SER A 195 6.33 -14.88 1.82
N TYR A 196 7.03 -13.75 1.83
CA TYR A 196 8.08 -13.49 2.81
C TYR A 196 7.51 -13.32 4.22
N LEU A 197 6.40 -12.58 4.36
CA LEU A 197 5.68 -12.46 5.64
C LEU A 197 5.23 -13.84 6.15
N ALA A 198 4.63 -14.67 5.30
CA ALA A 198 4.21 -16.03 5.66
C ALA A 198 5.36 -16.95 6.09
N LEU A 199 6.57 -16.76 5.53
CA LEU A 199 7.76 -17.53 5.87
C LEU A 199 8.51 -16.99 7.10
N SER A 200 8.31 -15.72 7.45
CA SER A 200 9.03 -15.06 8.56
C SER A 200 8.30 -15.15 9.90
N ILE A 201 7.07 -15.65 9.91
CA ILE A 201 6.29 -15.85 11.13
C ILE A 201 6.71 -17.19 11.76
N PRO A 202 7.19 -17.21 13.02
CA PRO A 202 7.56 -18.46 13.68
C PRO A 202 6.32 -19.33 13.83
N ARG A 203 6.39 -20.56 13.28
CA ARG A 203 5.36 -21.58 13.50
C ARG A 203 5.39 -21.96 14.98
N ARG A 204 4.28 -21.74 15.67
CA ARG A 204 4.06 -22.25 17.02
C ARG A 204 3.89 -23.76 17.01
#